data_AF-A0A6A3FX90-F1
#
_entry.id   AF-A0A6A3FX90-F1
#
_cell.length_a   1.000
_cell.length_b   1.000
_cell.length_c   1.000
_cell.angle_alpha   90.00
_cell.angle_beta   90.00
_cell.angle_gamma   90.00
#
_symmetry.space_group_name_H-M   'P 1'
#
loop_
_entity.id
_entity.type
_entity.pdbx_description
1 polymer ?
#
loop_
_entity_poly.entity_id
_entity_poly.type
_entity_poly.pdbx_seq_one_letter_code
_entity_poly.pdbx_strand_id
1 'polypeptide(L)'
;MLVLVYVDDILVATKDEEQKKKLFEDLDKEYGLKDQGLLAQYLGVEVEQTADHIFISQSKYAREILTKFGYAEAHSVGNPKEVNA
;
A
#
# COMPACT_ATOMS: atom_id res chain seq x y z
N MET A 1 -3.07 -18.36 -7.30
CA MET A 1 -2.02 -17.41 -6.91
C MET A 1 -1.95 -16.31 -7.95
N LEU A 2 -1.98 -15.06 -7.51
CA LEU A 2 -1.74 -13.88 -8.33
C LEU A 2 -0.49 -13.19 -7.79
N VAL A 3 0.39 -12.76 -8.69
CA VAL A 3 1.63 -12.06 -8.35
C VAL A 3 1.67 -10.76 -9.15
N LEU A 4 1.79 -9.64 -8.44
CA LEU A 4 2.03 -8.32 -9.00
C LEU A 4 3.48 -7.95 -8.70
N VAL A 5 4.19 -7.45 -9.72
CA VAL A 5 5.59 -7.05 -9.62
C VAL A 5 5.69 -5.60 -10.08
N TYR A 6 6.28 -4.76 -9.23
CA TYR A 6 6.61 -3.38 -9.55
C TYR A 6 8.03 -3.09 -9.12
N VAL A 7 8.95 -3.02 -10.10
CA VAL A 7 10.39 -2.83 -9.84
C VAL A 7 10.89 -3.82 -8.78
N ASP A 8 11.19 -3.37 -7.57
CA ASP A 8 11.71 -4.17 -6.47
C ASP A 8 10.60 -4.71 -5.52
N ASP A 9 9.35 -4.27 -5.70
CA ASP A 9 8.23 -4.61 -4.81
C ASP A 9 7.33 -5.70 -5.42
N ILE A 10 7.16 -6.80 -4.68
CA ILE A 10 6.28 -7.92 -5.05
C ILE A 10 5.08 -8.00 -4.12
N LEU A 11 3.88 -8.10 -4.71
CA LEU A 11 2.63 -8.36 -4.00
C LEU A 11 2.08 -9.72 -4.45
N VAL A 12 1.82 -10.60 -3.49
CA VAL A 12 1.27 -11.94 -3.74
C VAL A 12 -0.12 -12.06 -3.11
N ALA A 13 -1.12 -12.40 -3.92
CA ALA A 13 -2.46 -12.75 -3.46
C ALA A 13 -2.73 -14.24 -3.73
N THR A 14 -2.91 -15.02 -2.67
CA THR A 14 -3.16 -16.46 -2.78
C THR A 14 -4.00 -16.96 -1.61
N LYS A 15 -4.74 -18.05 -1.83
CA LYS A 15 -5.47 -18.78 -0.79
C LYS A 15 -4.63 -19.91 -0.17
N ASP A 16 -3.48 -20.21 -0.77
CA ASP A 16 -2.56 -21.26 -0.36
C ASP A 16 -1.32 -20.62 0.25
N GLU A 17 -1.21 -20.69 1.59
CA GLU A 17 -0.08 -20.12 2.33
C GLU A 17 1.21 -20.93 2.17
N GLU A 18 1.14 -22.24 1.96
CA GLU A 18 2.33 -23.06 1.74
C GLU A 18 2.97 -22.70 0.40
N GLN A 19 2.15 -22.53 -0.63
CA GLN A 19 2.61 -22.07 -1.94
C GLN A 19 3.22 -20.66 -1.86
N LYS A 20 2.62 -19.75 -1.08
CA LYS A 20 3.17 -18.41 -0.83
C LYS A 20 4.56 -18.49 -0.20
N LYS A 21 4.69 -19.28 0.86
CA LYS A 21 5.94 -19.42 1.62
C LYS A 21 7.05 -19.97 0.75
N LYS A 22 6.78 -21.03 0.00
CA LYS A 22 7.75 -21.62 -0.94
C LYS A 22 8.21 -20.61 -1.99
N LEU A 23 7.28 -19.83 -2.55
CA LEU A 23 7.63 -18.79 -3.53
C LEU A 23 8.59 -17.75 -2.93
N PHE A 24 8.32 -17.25 -1.72
CA PHE A 24 9.21 -16.27 -1.07
C PHE A 24 10.55 -16.88 -0.66
N GLU A 25 10.61 -18.16 -0.26
CA GLU A 25 11.87 -18.86 0.01
C GLU A 25 12.74 -18.97 -1.25
N ASP A 26 12.13 -19.30 -2.39
CA ASP A 26 12.84 -19.38 -3.68
C ASP A 26 13.33 -17.98 -4.12
N LEU A 27 12.50 -16.94 -3.94
CA LEU A 27 12.84 -15.55 -4.28
C LEU A 27 13.91 -14.95 -3.36
N ASP A 28 13.90 -15.25 -2.06
CA ASP A 28 14.94 -14.81 -1.12
C ASP A 28 16.29 -15.45 -1.49
N LYS A 29 16.28 -16.73 -1.85
CA LYS A 29 17.49 -17.46 -2.24
C LYS A 29 18.13 -16.92 -3.51
N GLU A 30 17.34 -16.56 -4.51
CA GLU A 30 17.85 -16.16 -5.83
C GLU A 30 18.05 -14.64 -5.97
N TYR A 31 17.21 -13.84 -5.31
CA TYR A 31 17.18 -12.38 -5.46
C TYR A 31 17.31 -11.61 -4.13
N GLY A 32 17.33 -12.28 -2.97
CA GLY A 32 17.36 -11.62 -1.66
C GLY A 32 16.07 -10.88 -1.29
N LEU A 33 14.95 -11.22 -1.94
CA LEU A 33 13.63 -10.65 -1.71
C LEU A 33 13.01 -11.25 -0.43
N LYS A 34 12.79 -10.40 0.57
CA LYS A 34 12.24 -10.82 1.87
C LYS A 34 10.72 -10.73 1.89
N ASP A 35 10.09 -11.74 2.49
CA ASP A 35 8.67 -11.67 2.84
C ASP A 35 8.46 -10.66 3.98
N GLN A 36 7.58 -9.69 3.75
CA GLN A 36 7.18 -8.69 4.75
C GLN A 36 5.89 -9.09 5.49
N GLY A 37 5.34 -10.26 5.20
CA GLY A 37 4.14 -10.80 5.82
C GLY A 37 2.86 -10.27 5.18
N LEU A 38 1.87 -9.98 6.01
CA LEU A 38 0.58 -9.50 5.53
C LEU A 38 0.72 -8.08 4.98
N LEU A 39 0.20 -7.86 3.75
CA LEU A 39 0.26 -6.58 3.06
C LEU A 39 -0.31 -5.45 3.94
N ALA A 40 0.55 -4.53 4.37
CA ALA A 40 0.18 -3.36 5.14
C ALA A 40 0.42 -2.06 4.36
N GLN A 41 1.49 -2.01 3.56
CA GLN A 41 1.81 -0.89 2.68
C GLN A 41 2.39 -1.38 1.35
N TYR A 42 1.98 -0.76 0.24
CA TYR A 42 2.51 -1.02 -1.10
C TYR A 42 2.44 0.24 -1.95
N LEU A 43 3.57 0.72 -2.46
CA LEU A 43 3.65 1.94 -3.30
C LEU A 43 2.97 3.18 -2.69
N GLY A 44 3.06 3.36 -1.37
CA GLY A 44 2.42 4.47 -0.66
C GLY A 44 0.92 4.31 -0.41
N VAL A 45 0.34 3.16 -0.80
CA VAL A 45 -1.01 2.74 -0.43
C VAL A 45 -0.97 1.98 0.88
N GLU A 46 -1.83 2.36 1.81
CA GLU A 46 -2.04 1.69 3.09
C GLU A 46 -3.17 0.69 2.94
N VAL A 47 -2.95 -0.53 3.43
CA VAL A 47 -3.91 -1.63 3.36
C VAL A 47 -4.17 -2.13 4.77
N GLU A 48 -5.43 -2.06 5.17
CA GLU A 48 -5.93 -2.67 6.40
C GLU A 48 -6.75 -3.90 6.02
N GLN A 49 -6.33 -5.06 6.50
CA GLN A 49 -6.98 -6.33 6.20
C GLN A 49 -7.60 -6.88 7.48
N THR A 50 -8.90 -7.09 7.45
CA THR A 50 -9.65 -7.76 8.52
C THR A 50 -10.27 -9.04 7.97
N ALA A 51 -10.88 -9.84 8.85
CA ALA A 51 -11.59 -11.05 8.42
C ALA A 51 -12.77 -10.74 7.48
N ASP A 52 -13.37 -9.56 7.61
CA ASP A 52 -14.62 -9.20 6.92
C ASP A 52 -14.39 -8.33 5.69
N HIS A 53 -13.32 -7.52 5.68
CA HIS A 53 -13.07 -6.57 4.61
C HIS A 53 -11.60 -6.22 4.46
N ILE A 54 -11.27 -5.70 3.27
CA ILE A 54 -9.99 -5.07 2.96
C ILE A 54 -10.27 -3.59 2.72
N PHE A 55 -9.64 -2.74 3.52
CA PHE A 55 -9.69 -1.29 3.37
C PHE A 55 -8.38 -0.79 2.77
N ILE A 56 -8.48 0.03 1.74
CA ILE A 56 -7.32 0.55 1.00
C ILE A 56 -7.41 2.07 1.04
N SER A 57 -6.36 2.75 1.50
CA SER A 57 -6.33 4.21 1.56
C SER A 57 -4.96 4.79 1.24
N GLN A 58 -4.94 6.03 0.76
CA GLN A 58 -3.72 6.84 0.61
C GLN A 58 -3.77 8.03 1.59
N SER A 59 -4.38 7.83 2.75
CA SER A 59 -4.63 8.90 3.71
C SER A 59 -3.32 9.52 4.21
N LYS A 60 -2.31 8.68 4.48
CA LYS A 60 -0.96 9.16 4.82
C LYS A 60 -0.34 9.99 3.70
N TYR A 61 -0.37 9.51 2.46
CA TYR A 61 0.17 10.26 1.32
C TYR A 61 -0.53 11.62 1.13
N ALA A 62 -1.86 11.66 1.24
CA ALA A 62 -2.62 12.91 1.18
C ALA A 62 -2.20 13.89 2.29
N ARG A 63 -2.01 13.41 3.53
CA ARG A 63 -1.52 14.23 4.66
C ARG A 63 -0.09 14.72 4.45
N GLU A 64 0.79 13.90 3.88
CA GLU A 64 2.17 14.27 3.54
C GLU A 64 2.20 15.38 2.49
N ILE A 65 1.34 15.32 1.47
CA ILE A 65 1.16 16.42 0.50
C ILE A 65 0.73 17.69 1.21
N LEU A 66 -0.34 17.65 2.01
CA LEU A 66 -0.85 18.83 2.71
C LEU A 66 0.24 19.44 3.59
N THR A 67 0.97 18.61 4.33
CA THR A 67 2.09 19.06 5.17
C THR A 67 3.19 19.72 4.33
N LYS A 68 3.59 19.10 3.22
CA LYS A 68 4.65 19.59 2.33
C LYS A 68 4.36 20.99 1.77
N PHE A 69 3.09 21.30 1.53
CA PHE A 69 2.66 22.61 1.00
C PHE A 69 2.18 23.58 2.09
N GLY A 70 2.32 23.24 3.37
CA GLY A 70 1.92 24.11 4.49
C GLY A 70 0.41 24.17 4.74
N TYR A 71 -0.36 23.22 4.21
CA TYR A 71 -1.82 23.10 4.36
C TYR A 71 -2.25 22.08 5.42
N ALA A 72 -1.36 21.65 6.33
CA ALA A 72 -1.70 20.69 7.38
C ALA A 72 -2.84 21.16 8.29
N GLU A 73 -2.91 22.47 8.55
CA GLU A 73 -3.92 23.13 9.39
C GLU A 73 -4.99 23.87 8.56
N ALA A 74 -5.05 23.62 7.25
CA ALA A 74 -6.03 24.28 6.40
C ALA A 74 -7.45 23.85 6.76
N HIS A 75 -8.40 24.80 6.72
CA HIS A 75 -9.80 24.50 7.01
C HIS A 75 -10.34 23.46 6.01
N SER A 76 -10.88 22.37 6.55
CA SER A 76 -11.56 21.36 5.74
C SER A 76 -12.78 21.96 5.05
N VAL A 77 -12.82 21.85 3.74
CA VAL A 77 -13.98 22.22 2.92
C VAL A 77 -14.56 20.95 2.31
N GLY A 78 -15.88 20.81 2.31
CA GLY A 78 -16.55 19.59 1.84
C GLY A 78 -16.36 19.31 0.34
N ASN A 79 -15.83 20.28 -0.40
CA ASN A 79 -15.67 20.23 -1.84
C ASN A 79 -14.55 21.19 -2.25
N PRO A 80 -13.60 20.74 -3.11
CA PRO A 80 -12.66 21.66 -3.74
C PRO A 80 -13.48 22.61 -4.62
N LYS A 81 -13.47 23.90 -4.30
CA LYS A 81 -13.96 24.96 -5.19
C LYS A 81 -12.77 25.80 -5.61
N GLU A 82 -12.67 26.10 -6.90
CA GLU A 82 -11.77 27.16 -7.35
C GLU A 82 -12.13 28.46 -6.62
N VAL A 83 -11.13 29.10 -6.03
CA VAL A 83 -11.31 30.32 -5.23
C VAL A 83 -11.21 31.60 -6.07
N ASN A 84 -11.14 31.49 -7.40
CA ASN A 84 -10.96 32.64 -8.30
C ASN A 84 -12.02 32.63 -9.42
N ALA A 85 -12.99 33.53 -9.30
CA ALA A 85 -13.79 34.06 -10.41
C ALA A 85 -13.72 35.59 -10.36
#